data_AF-A0A396GTD7-F1
#
_entry.id   AF-A0A396GTD7-F1
#
_cell.length_a   1.000
_cell.length_b   1.000
_cell.length_c   1.000
_cell.angle_alpha   90.00
_cell.angle_beta   90.00
_cell.angle_gamma   90.00
#
_symmetry.space_group_name_H-M   'P 1'
#
loop_
_entity.id
_entity.type
_entity.pdbx_description
1 polymer ?
#
loop_
_entity_poly.entity_id
_entity_poly.type
_entity_poly.pdbx_seq_one_letter_code
_entity_poly.pdbx_strand_id
1 'polypeptide(L)'
;MEFIIGDAKFQMQKFIEKIVDMMKAERLFESQGGPIIMSQIENECGPTEYEIGVSRYGYRTRYRSSVDHINTCNGFYCDYFYPNKDYKPKMWTEAWTGWFTEFGGPVPHRPAEDMAFSVARFIQKGGSLHYNNQTNLKL
;
A
#
# COMPACT_ATOMS: atom_id res chain seq x y z
N MET A 1 -11.18 21.15 17.93
CA MET A 1 -11.05 19.98 17.03
C MET A 1 -9.93 20.18 16.01
N GLU A 2 -9.80 21.36 15.39
CA GLU A 2 -8.69 21.67 14.46
C GLU A 2 -7.29 21.59 15.08
N PHE A 3 -7.14 21.99 16.35
CA PHE A 3 -5.84 21.94 17.06
C PHE A 3 -5.27 20.51 17.20
N ILE A 4 -6.11 19.53 17.58
CA ILE A 4 -5.70 18.13 17.76
C ILE A 4 -5.31 17.48 16.42
N ILE A 5 -6.03 17.82 15.34
CA ILE A 5 -5.72 17.34 13.99
C ILE A 5 -4.40 17.97 13.49
N GLY A 6 -4.14 19.23 13.85
CA GLY A 6 -2.88 19.92 13.56
C GLY A 6 -1.68 19.23 14.19
N ASP A 7 -1.78 18.90 15.48
CA ASP A 7 -0.72 18.21 16.21
C ASP A 7 -0.40 16.83 15.61
N ALA A 8 -1.43 16.03 15.28
CA ALA A 8 -1.24 14.70 14.69
C ALA A 8 -0.52 14.77 13.32
N LYS A 9 -0.93 15.71 12.46
CA LYS A 9 -0.28 15.95 11.16
C LYS A 9 1.18 16.39 11.34
N PHE A 10 1.45 17.26 12.31
CA PHE A 10 2.81 17.73 12.59
C PHE A 10 3.72 16.59 13.06
N GLN A 11 3.26 15.73 13.98
CA GLN A 11 4.04 14.60 14.46
C GLN A 11 4.31 13.57 13.34
N MET A 12 3.29 13.28 12.53
CA MET A 12 3.43 12.41 11.36
C MET A 12 4.47 12.96 10.39
N GLN A 13 4.37 14.24 10.03
CA GLN A 13 5.33 14.90 9.13
C GLN A 13 6.75 14.81 9.68
N LYS A 14 6.95 15.17 10.96
CA LYS A 14 8.26 15.14 11.61
C LYS A 14 8.88 13.74 11.61
N PHE A 15 8.06 12.70 11.84
CA PHE A 15 8.52 11.33 11.80
C PHE A 15 8.92 10.91 10.38
N ILE A 16 8.07 11.19 9.39
CA ILE A 16 8.34 10.86 7.98
C ILE A 16 9.61 11.56 7.49
N GLU A 17 9.76 12.86 7.76
CA GLU A 17 10.96 13.64 7.42
C GLU A 17 12.21 12.99 8.02
N LYS A 18 12.17 12.64 9.31
CA LYS A 18 13.30 11.95 9.97
C LYS A 18 13.65 10.63 9.27
N ILE A 19 12.68 9.80 8.90
CA ILE A 19 12.94 8.54 8.19
C ILE A 19 13.56 8.82 6.83
N VAL A 20 12.97 9.73 6.04
CA VAL A 20 13.46 10.10 4.71
C VAL A 20 14.88 10.63 4.78
N ASP A 21 15.19 11.48 5.75
CA ASP A 21 16.52 12.06 5.93
C ASP A 21 17.56 11.00 6.30
N MET A 22 17.20 10.06 7.19
CA MET A 22 18.08 8.92 7.50
C MET A 22 18.33 8.05 6.27
N MET A 23 17.30 7.72 5.48
CA MET A 23 17.46 6.92 4.25
C MET A 23 18.32 7.65 3.21
N LYS A 24 18.17 8.97 3.08
CA LYS A 24 19.00 9.80 2.17
C LYS A 24 20.45 9.89 2.62
N ALA A 25 20.70 10.02 3.93
CA ALA A 25 22.06 10.07 4.48
C ALA A 25 22.84 8.79 4.15
N GLU A 26 22.17 7.64 4.23
CA GLU A 26 22.73 6.33 3.89
C GLU A 26 22.63 6.00 2.38
N ARG A 27 22.22 6.96 1.54
CA ARG A 27 22.11 6.82 0.07
C ARG A 27 21.25 5.64 -0.38
N LEU A 28 20.17 5.36 0.36
CA LEU A 28 19.36 4.16 0.13
C LEU A 28 18.33 4.32 -1.00
N PHE A 29 18.05 5.54 -1.48
CA PHE A 29 17.18 5.74 -2.64
C PHE A 29 17.88 5.41 -3.95
N GLU A 30 17.15 4.84 -4.90
CA GLU A 30 17.67 4.47 -6.24
C GLU A 30 18.31 5.67 -6.95
N SER A 31 17.76 6.88 -6.79
CA SER A 31 18.33 8.12 -7.30
C SER A 31 19.72 8.46 -6.74
N GLN A 32 20.12 7.82 -5.64
CA GLN A 32 21.45 7.92 -5.00
C GLN A 32 22.30 6.65 -5.22
N GLY A 33 21.79 5.67 -5.98
CA GLY A 33 22.40 4.35 -6.23
C GLY A 33 21.98 3.26 -5.24
N GLY A 34 20.98 3.52 -4.39
CA GLY A 34 20.51 2.59 -3.36
C GLY A 34 19.35 1.67 -3.80
N PRO A 35 18.90 0.77 -2.92
CA PRO A 35 17.89 -0.24 -3.26
C PRO A 35 16.41 0.25 -3.21
N ILE A 36 16.12 1.41 -2.62
CA ILE A 36 14.75 1.91 -2.43
C ILE A 36 14.25 2.58 -3.72
N ILE A 37 13.36 1.90 -4.44
CA ILE A 37 12.77 2.39 -5.71
C ILE A 37 11.44 3.13 -5.54
N MET A 38 10.77 2.95 -4.41
CA MET A 38 9.48 3.59 -4.10
C MET A 38 9.20 3.56 -2.60
N SER A 39 8.29 4.42 -2.14
CA SER A 39 7.82 4.44 -0.76
C SER A 39 6.31 4.67 -0.69
N GLN A 40 5.71 4.23 0.42
CA GLN A 40 4.31 4.41 0.74
C GLN A 40 4.18 5.35 1.94
N ILE A 41 3.25 6.30 1.86
CA ILE A 41 3.08 7.35 2.89
C ILE A 41 2.02 6.96 3.92
N GLU A 42 0.96 6.28 3.48
CA GLU A 42 -0.19 5.86 4.29
C GLU A 42 -0.64 4.45 3.89
N ASN A 43 -1.39 3.76 4.74
CA ASN A 43 -1.89 2.41 4.46
C ASN A 43 -3.42 2.35 4.42
N GLU A 44 -4.00 1.79 3.34
CA GLU A 44 -5.44 1.54 3.17
C GLU A 44 -6.38 2.64 3.69
N CYS A 45 -5.99 3.91 3.53
CA CYS A 45 -6.70 5.04 4.14
C CYS A 45 -8.07 5.34 3.48
N GLY A 46 -8.32 4.84 2.27
CA GLY A 46 -9.53 5.13 1.49
C GLY A 46 -10.85 4.81 2.20
N PRO A 47 -11.05 3.57 2.72
CA PRO A 47 -12.20 3.22 3.55
C PRO A 47 -12.39 4.15 4.75
N THR A 48 -11.32 4.45 5.49
CA THR A 48 -11.38 5.36 6.65
C THR A 48 -11.79 6.77 6.25
N GLU A 49 -11.23 7.33 5.17
CA GLU A 49 -11.61 8.65 4.64
C GLU A 49 -13.09 8.72 4.25
N TYR A 50 -13.63 7.62 3.70
CA TYR A 50 -15.04 7.52 3.36
C TYR A 50 -15.92 7.58 4.61
N GLU A 51 -15.57 6.85 5.67
CA GLU A 51 -16.32 6.81 6.92
C GLU A 51 -16.30 8.15 7.66
N ILE A 52 -15.13 8.79 7.75
CA ILE A 52 -14.99 10.06 8.48
C ILE A 52 -15.41 11.28 7.64
N GLY A 53 -15.62 11.11 6.32
CA GLY A 53 -16.03 12.16 5.40
C GLY A 53 -14.98 13.26 5.18
N VAL A 54 -13.73 13.04 5.62
CA VAL A 54 -12.61 13.97 5.51
C VAL A 54 -11.57 13.39 4.57
N SER A 55 -11.29 14.11 3.48
CA SER A 55 -10.22 13.77 2.55
C SER A 55 -8.88 14.30 3.06
N ARG A 56 -7.83 13.47 3.03
CA ARG A 56 -6.46 13.93 3.35
C ARG A 56 -5.94 15.00 2.39
N TYR A 57 -6.53 15.10 1.19
CA TYR A 57 -6.11 16.06 0.15
C TYR A 57 -6.96 17.34 0.09
N GLY A 58 -7.77 17.62 1.11
CA GLY A 58 -8.47 18.91 1.27
C GLY A 58 -9.61 19.19 0.28
N TYR A 59 -9.72 18.43 -0.82
CA TYR A 59 -10.84 18.49 -1.75
C TYR A 59 -11.71 17.25 -1.65
N ARG A 60 -13.02 17.48 -1.46
CA ARG A 60 -14.09 16.48 -1.44
C ARG A 60 -14.26 15.88 -2.83
N THR A 61 -13.31 15.05 -3.26
CA THR A 61 -13.44 14.25 -4.47
C THR A 61 -13.32 12.77 -4.11
N ARG A 62 -14.34 12.06 -4.55
CA ARG A 62 -14.65 10.65 -4.32
C ARG A 62 -13.40 9.78 -4.55
N TYR A 63 -13.00 9.00 -3.53
CA TYR A 63 -12.23 7.75 -3.71
C TYR A 63 -10.97 7.84 -4.58
N ARG A 64 -10.25 8.96 -4.54
CA ARG A 64 -9.08 9.13 -5.39
C ARG A 64 -7.88 9.49 -4.52
N SER A 65 -6.90 8.60 -4.50
CA SER A 65 -5.52 9.02 -4.19
C SER A 65 -5.22 10.28 -4.99
N SER A 66 -4.38 11.15 -4.45
CA SER A 66 -3.98 12.36 -5.17
C SER A 66 -3.58 12.02 -6.60
N VAL A 67 -3.89 12.94 -7.52
CA VAL A 67 -3.62 12.76 -8.94
C VAL A 67 -2.15 12.51 -9.23
N ASP A 68 -1.26 12.87 -8.31
CA ASP A 68 0.19 12.72 -8.47
C ASP A 68 0.72 11.38 -7.94
N HIS A 69 0.02 10.71 -7.03
CA HIS A 69 0.48 9.46 -6.42
C HIS A 69 -0.10 8.22 -7.12
N ILE A 70 0.71 7.18 -7.30
CA ILE A 70 0.25 5.90 -7.82
C ILE A 70 -0.63 5.22 -6.76
N ASN A 71 -1.89 4.92 -7.10
CA ASN A 71 -2.71 4.04 -6.27
C ASN A 71 -2.45 2.58 -6.63
N THR A 72 -2.57 1.73 -5.63
CA THR A 72 -2.31 0.29 -5.72
C THR A 72 -3.52 -0.48 -5.21
N CYS A 73 -3.45 -1.81 -5.30
CA CYS A 73 -4.47 -2.72 -4.80
C CYS A 73 -3.89 -3.70 -3.79
N ASN A 74 -4.71 -4.13 -2.84
CA ASN A 74 -4.43 -5.15 -1.83
C ASN A 74 -5.55 -6.20 -1.89
N GLY A 75 -5.23 -7.47 -1.63
CA GLY A 75 -6.24 -8.53 -1.63
C GLY A 75 -5.70 -9.90 -2.00
N PHE A 76 -6.61 -10.89 -2.05
CA PHE A 76 -6.33 -12.20 -2.66
C PHE A 76 -6.26 -12.12 -4.19
N TYR A 77 -7.03 -11.21 -4.78
CA TYR A 77 -7.12 -10.97 -6.21
C TYR A 77 -7.15 -9.47 -6.48
N CYS A 78 -6.34 -9.01 -7.41
CA CYS A 78 -6.32 -7.60 -7.87
C CYS A 78 -6.40 -7.50 -9.40
N ASP A 79 -6.82 -8.56 -10.09
CA ASP A 79 -6.87 -8.61 -11.56
C ASP A 79 -7.93 -7.65 -12.13
N TYR A 80 -8.96 -7.32 -11.35
CA TYR A 80 -10.00 -6.34 -11.69
C TYR A 80 -9.58 -4.87 -11.47
N PHE A 81 -8.50 -4.62 -10.73
CA PHE A 81 -8.09 -3.26 -10.37
C PHE A 81 -7.57 -2.49 -11.60
N TYR A 82 -7.86 -1.19 -11.63
CA TYR A 82 -7.28 -0.24 -12.56
C TYR A 82 -6.76 0.99 -11.80
N PRO A 83 -5.59 1.51 -12.19
CA PRO A 83 -5.05 2.72 -11.59
C PRO A 83 -5.96 3.92 -11.88
N ASN A 84 -5.85 4.96 -11.06
CA ASN A 84 -6.74 6.11 -11.13
C ASN A 84 -6.46 7.06 -12.33
N LYS A 85 -5.49 6.71 -13.18
CA LYS A 85 -5.07 7.37 -14.43
C LYS A 85 -4.42 6.34 -15.36
N ASP A 86 -4.66 6.46 -16.65
CA ASP A 86 -4.21 5.49 -17.67
C ASP A 86 -2.68 5.43 -17.83
N TYR A 87 -1.98 6.53 -17.52
CA TYR A 87 -0.51 6.58 -17.60
C TYR A 87 0.19 6.01 -16.37
N LYS A 88 -0.55 5.60 -15.33
CA LYS A 88 0.03 5.03 -14.11
C LYS A 88 0.08 3.51 -14.20
N PRO A 89 1.11 2.86 -13.63
CA PRO A 89 1.21 1.41 -13.66
C PRO A 89 0.14 0.75 -12.77
N LYS A 90 -0.24 -0.47 -13.13
CA LYS A 90 -1.12 -1.34 -12.32
C LYS A 90 -0.26 -2.14 -11.33
N MET A 91 -0.39 -1.83 -10.05
CA MET A 91 0.44 -2.40 -8.99
C MET A 91 -0.40 -3.07 -7.90
N TRP A 92 0.06 -4.26 -7.47
CA TRP A 92 -0.52 -5.05 -6.40
C TRP A 92 0.45 -5.09 -5.22
N THR A 93 0.18 -4.29 -4.19
CA THR A 93 1.11 -4.06 -3.06
C THR A 93 1.01 -5.14 -1.99
N GLU A 94 -0.16 -5.76 -1.83
CA GLU A 94 -0.32 -6.88 -0.90
C GLU A 94 -1.05 -8.05 -1.55
N ALA A 95 -0.28 -8.94 -2.17
CA ALA A 95 -0.77 -10.26 -2.55
C ALA A 95 -0.84 -11.15 -1.31
N TRP A 96 -2.04 -11.28 -0.74
CA TRP A 96 -2.23 -11.99 0.52
C TRP A 96 -1.95 -13.49 0.36
N THR A 97 -0.86 -13.97 0.94
CA THR A 97 -0.42 -15.37 0.87
C THR A 97 -1.21 -16.31 1.78
N GLY A 98 -2.17 -15.77 2.53
CA GLY A 98 -2.91 -16.45 3.59
C GLY A 98 -3.64 -15.41 4.41
N TRP A 99 -3.86 -15.71 5.69
CA TRP A 99 -4.44 -14.77 6.64
C TRP A 99 -3.70 -14.88 7.98
N PHE A 100 -3.79 -13.84 8.81
CA PHE A 100 -3.19 -13.90 10.15
C PHE A 100 -3.95 -14.92 11.02
N THR A 101 -3.26 -15.47 12.02
CA THR A 101 -3.87 -16.38 13.00
C THR A 101 -4.31 -15.58 14.22
N GLU A 102 -5.58 -15.70 14.60
CA GLU A 102 -6.12 -15.13 15.83
C GLU A 102 -5.92 -16.08 17.02
N PHE A 103 -5.83 -15.54 18.24
CA PHE A 103 -5.70 -16.38 19.44
C PHE A 103 -6.90 -17.31 19.60
N GLY A 104 -6.62 -18.62 19.69
CA GLY A 104 -7.65 -19.66 19.77
C GLY A 104 -8.35 -19.96 18.44
N GLY A 105 -8.00 -19.26 17.36
CA GLY A 105 -8.50 -19.51 16.02
C GLY A 105 -7.72 -20.59 15.26
N PRO A 106 -8.25 -21.06 14.12
CA PRO A 106 -7.52 -21.95 13.23
C PRO A 106 -6.39 -21.20 12.51
N VAL A 107 -5.38 -21.94 12.02
CA VAL A 107 -4.32 -21.40 11.15
C VAL A 107 -4.86 -21.33 9.71
N PRO A 108 -5.08 -20.14 9.13
CA PRO A 108 -5.63 -20.02 7.78
C PRO A 108 -4.58 -20.40 6.72
N HIS A 109 -4.99 -21.12 5.67
CA HIS A 109 -4.10 -21.52 4.59
C HIS A 109 -4.65 -21.14 3.21
N ARG A 110 -3.78 -20.61 2.35
CA ARG A 110 -4.03 -20.37 0.93
C ARG A 110 -3.18 -21.33 0.08
N PRO A 111 -3.78 -22.10 -0.85
CA PRO A 111 -3.02 -22.98 -1.74
C PRO A 111 -2.03 -22.23 -2.63
N ALA A 112 -0.88 -22.84 -2.92
CA ALA A 112 0.12 -22.27 -3.80
C ALA A 112 -0.41 -22.11 -5.23
N GLU A 113 -1.29 -23.02 -5.67
CA GLU A 113 -1.94 -23.03 -6.97
C GLU A 113 -2.89 -21.83 -7.13
N ASP A 114 -3.66 -21.50 -6.09
CA ASP A 114 -4.54 -20.33 -6.08
C ASP A 114 -3.72 -19.03 -6.13
N MET A 115 -2.62 -18.97 -5.37
CA MET A 115 -1.70 -17.84 -5.44
C MET A 115 -1.11 -17.69 -6.86
N ALA A 116 -0.57 -18.76 -7.43
CA ALA A 116 -0.01 -18.75 -8.77
C ALA A 116 -1.06 -18.33 -9.82
N PHE A 117 -2.29 -18.83 -9.71
CA PHE A 117 -3.40 -18.45 -10.59
C PHE A 117 -3.72 -16.95 -10.47
N SER A 118 -3.83 -16.42 -9.26
CA SER A 118 -4.15 -15.01 -9.03
C SER A 118 -3.07 -14.06 -9.57
N VAL A 119 -1.79 -14.40 -9.40
CA VAL A 119 -0.64 -13.64 -9.95
C VAL A 119 -0.61 -13.72 -11.46
N ALA A 120 -0.77 -14.91 -12.05
CA ALA A 120 -0.80 -15.08 -13.50
C ALA A 120 -1.94 -14.26 -14.12
N ARG A 121 -3.13 -14.28 -13.51
CA ARG A 121 -4.29 -13.52 -13.97
C ARG A 121 -4.08 -12.01 -13.86
N PHE A 122 -3.41 -11.53 -12.81
CA PHE A 122 -3.06 -10.12 -12.65
C PHE A 122 -2.09 -9.65 -13.75
N ILE A 123 -1.01 -10.41 -14.00
CA ILE A 123 -0.01 -10.11 -15.03
C ILE A 123 -0.65 -10.14 -16.42
N GLN A 124 -1.48 -11.15 -16.72
CA GLN A 124 -2.19 -11.25 -18.00
C GLN A 124 -3.08 -10.03 -18.28
N LYS A 125 -3.59 -9.38 -17.23
CA LYS A 125 -4.40 -8.15 -17.31
C LYS A 125 -3.59 -6.86 -17.13
N GLY A 126 -2.32 -6.87 -17.54
CA GLY A 126 -1.46 -5.68 -17.59
C GLY A 126 -0.88 -5.26 -16.23
N GLY A 127 -0.89 -6.14 -15.23
CA GLY A 127 -0.20 -5.91 -13.96
C GLY A 127 1.32 -5.87 -14.14
N SER A 128 1.99 -4.84 -13.61
CA SER A 128 3.43 -4.61 -13.81
C SER A 128 4.29 -4.85 -12.56
N LEU A 129 3.69 -4.82 -11.37
CA LEU A 129 4.37 -5.12 -10.11
C LEU A 129 3.40 -5.84 -9.16
N HIS A 130 3.88 -6.92 -8.54
CA HIS A 130 3.21 -7.56 -7.41
C HIS A 130 4.22 -7.77 -6.28
N TYR A 131 3.81 -7.47 -5.05
CA TYR A 131 4.58 -7.74 -3.85
C TYR A 131 3.79 -8.69 -2.95
N ASN A 132 4.45 -9.77 -2.54
CA ASN A 132 3.86 -10.77 -1.65
C ASN A 132 4.17 -10.38 -0.21
N ASN A 133 3.13 -10.21 0.61
CA ASN A 133 3.34 -10.15 2.05
C ASN A 133 3.43 -11.59 2.57
N GLN A 134 4.65 -12.14 2.65
CA GLN A 134 4.89 -13.37 3.40
C GLN A 134 4.96 -13.01 4.88
N THR A 135 3.86 -13.18 5.60
CA THR A 135 3.93 -13.42 7.04
C THR A 135 4.50 -14.82 7.25
N ASN A 136 5.83 -14.95 7.19
CA ASN A 136 6.54 -16.13 7.68
C ASN A 136 6.42 -16.17 9.21
N LEU A 137 5.23 -16.51 9.73
CA LEU A 137 5.08 -17.01 11.09
C LEU A 137 5.28 -18.53 11.04
N LYS A 138 6.55 -18.94 10.97
CA LYS A 138 6.94 -20.27 11.42
C LYS A 138 7.69 -20.14 12.74
N LEU A 139 7.00 -20.61 13.78
CA LEU A 139 7.41 -20.85 15.18
C LEU A 139 7.33 -19.63 16.10
#